data_AF-A0A3D2J789-F1
#
_entry.id   AF-A0A3D2J789-F1
#
_cell.length_a   1.000
_cell.length_b   1.000
_cell.length_c   1.000
_cell.angle_alpha   90.00
_cell.angle_beta   90.00
_cell.angle_gamma   90.00
#
_symmetry.space_group_name_H-M   'P 1'
#
loop_
_entity.id
_entity.type
_entity.pdbx_description
1 polymer ?
#
loop_
_entity_poly.entity_id
_entity_poly.type
_entity_poly.pdbx_seq_one_letter_code
_entity_poly.pdbx_strand_id
1 'polypeptide(L)'
;MQNMSQVFRTAYADRFKDAEEDETTEDDVNRYLSEGDRNGKPDPVAQHEDAKKSLASKSANGSSNGNGHNGVSKQDVLVEIGGTQSHMTNGSVAIAAITSCTNTSNPSVMIAAGLVAKHAVERGLSVKPTVKTSLAPGSRAVVDYLNNADLLPYLEALRFHLVGYGCTTCIAEGTPVLLANGTSRRIEQMPLSGGVSLLAPTEDGRLSTAMQNEMMVQGERDCVLLAFQDGRTLVCTPDHKILCADGRWVRADEIVLGQDRVIVGLETPLDEPGHDEADYVLHVGNLTFTMSTERERLRTLAFARLLGHLLSDGSISLLGQGRMHVGQAMDREAVLDDVELLTGCRPSATRYDERKWTIVLPKPFTEAICTLSGVRTGRRIQQKPTLPAFVLDENCPVAVVREFLGGLFGADGHAPTLHRWGKYEDDATLDPPAYSQST
;
A
#
# COMPACT_ATOMS: atom_id res chain seq x y z
N MET A 1 -49.53 -6.70 -5.67
CA MET A 1 -48.17 -6.83 -5.10
C MET A 1 -47.87 -8.30 -4.95
N GLN A 2 -46.96 -8.85 -5.75
CA GLN A 2 -46.50 -10.23 -5.56
C GLN A 2 -45.59 -10.28 -4.33
N ASN A 3 -45.75 -11.29 -3.49
CA ASN A 3 -44.92 -11.51 -2.31
C ASN A 3 -43.48 -11.82 -2.78
N MET A 4 -42.54 -10.90 -2.57
CA MET A 4 -41.14 -11.05 -2.99
C MET A 4 -40.49 -12.32 -2.47
N SER A 5 -40.93 -12.87 -1.32
CA SER A 5 -40.45 -14.15 -0.79
C SER A 5 -40.86 -15.34 -1.68
N GLN A 6 -42.06 -15.31 -2.26
CA GLN A 6 -42.51 -16.31 -3.23
C GLN A 6 -41.80 -16.12 -4.57
N VAL A 7 -41.63 -14.89 -5.04
CA VAL A 7 -40.90 -14.60 -6.29
C VAL A 7 -39.45 -15.09 -6.21
N PHE A 8 -38.79 -14.91 -5.06
CA PHE A 8 -37.43 -15.38 -4.83
C PHE A 8 -37.34 -16.91 -4.72
N ARG A 9 -38.25 -17.54 -3.96
CA ARG A 9 -38.34 -19.02 -3.90
C ARG A 9 -38.61 -19.62 -5.28
N THR A 10 -39.49 -19.03 -6.07
CA THR A 10 -39.83 -19.50 -7.42
C THR A 10 -38.68 -19.27 -8.42
N ALA A 11 -37.96 -18.15 -8.33
CA ALA A 11 -36.84 -17.83 -9.23
C ALA A 11 -35.64 -18.77 -9.05
N TYR A 12 -35.49 -19.38 -7.87
CA TYR A 12 -34.40 -20.31 -7.58
C TYR A 12 -34.89 -21.75 -7.30
N ALA A 13 -36.20 -22.03 -7.35
CA ALA A 13 -36.77 -23.35 -7.12
C ALA A 13 -36.18 -24.42 -8.04
N ASP A 14 -35.89 -24.07 -9.30
CA ASP A 14 -35.31 -24.99 -10.27
C ASP A 14 -33.83 -25.33 -9.99
N ARG A 15 -33.12 -24.55 -9.16
CA ARG A 15 -31.76 -24.85 -8.68
C ARG A 15 -31.72 -25.73 -7.44
N PHE A 16 -32.86 -25.98 -6.80
CA PHE A 16 -32.97 -26.75 -5.57
C PHE A 16 -33.93 -27.96 -5.72
N LYS A 17 -34.27 -28.34 -6.96
CA LYS A 17 -35.41 -29.24 -7.23
C LYS A 17 -35.16 -30.73 -7.05
N ASP A 18 -33.93 -31.15 -6.76
CA ASP A 18 -33.60 -32.57 -6.58
C ASP A 18 -33.03 -32.89 -5.19
N ALA A 19 -33.34 -32.08 -4.17
CA ALA A 19 -33.12 -32.48 -2.77
C ALA A 19 -34.46 -32.93 -2.18
N GLU A 20 -34.89 -34.15 -2.53
CA GLU A 20 -35.73 -34.92 -1.60
C GLU A 20 -34.94 -35.15 -0.30
N GLU A 21 -35.65 -35.43 0.80
CA GLU A 21 -35.22 -35.35 2.21
C GLU A 21 -34.05 -36.26 2.67
N ASP A 22 -33.05 -36.52 1.83
CA ASP A 22 -31.84 -37.27 2.16
C ASP A 22 -30.61 -36.37 2.26
N GLU A 23 -29.76 -36.73 3.22
CA GLU A 23 -28.56 -36.03 3.68
C GLU A 23 -27.73 -35.41 2.54
N THR A 24 -27.53 -34.07 2.57
CA THR A 24 -26.54 -33.40 1.71
C THR A 24 -25.17 -34.05 1.90
N THR A 25 -24.66 -34.63 0.82
CA THR A 25 -23.38 -35.36 0.82
C THR A 25 -22.21 -34.41 0.59
N GLU A 26 -20.99 -34.86 0.92
CA GLU A 26 -19.75 -34.12 0.67
C GLU A 26 -19.56 -33.80 -0.83
N ASP A 27 -20.13 -34.63 -1.71
CA ASP A 27 -20.13 -34.43 -3.17
C ASP A 27 -21.04 -33.28 -3.62
N ASP A 28 -22.14 -33.02 -2.91
CA ASP A 28 -23.02 -31.88 -3.20
C ASP A 28 -22.29 -30.56 -2.89
N VAL A 29 -21.59 -30.50 -1.76
CA VAL A 29 -20.76 -29.35 -1.36
C VAL A 29 -19.65 -29.11 -2.37
N ASN A 30 -18.96 -30.16 -2.82
CA ASN A 30 -17.89 -30.05 -3.82
C ASN A 30 -18.42 -29.58 -5.19
N ARG A 31 -19.63 -30.00 -5.59
CA ARG A 31 -20.27 -29.53 -6.83
C ARG A 31 -20.48 -28.02 -6.79
N TYR A 32 -20.99 -27.48 -5.67
CA TYR A 32 -21.25 -26.04 -5.52
C TYR A 32 -19.98 -25.17 -5.42
N LEU A 33 -18.86 -25.75 -4.99
CA LEU A 33 -17.56 -25.07 -4.94
C LEU A 33 -16.83 -25.02 -6.30
N SER A 34 -17.30 -25.79 -7.29
CA SER A 34 -16.58 -25.99 -8.55
C SER A 34 -17.03 -25.13 -9.75
N GLU A 35 -18.13 -24.37 -9.63
CA GLU A 35 -18.63 -23.53 -10.73
C GLU A 35 -17.88 -22.18 -10.82
N GLY A 36 -16.61 -22.26 -11.22
CA GLY A 36 -15.80 -21.14 -11.72
C GLY A 36 -15.74 -21.15 -13.26
N ASP A 37 -16.09 -20.00 -13.86
CA ASP A 37 -16.00 -19.65 -15.29
C ASP A 37 -16.77 -20.56 -16.28
N ARG A 38 -17.29 -19.99 -17.37
CA ARG A 38 -18.06 -20.69 -18.44
C ARG A 38 -17.27 -21.78 -19.18
N ASN A 39 -16.01 -22.01 -18.80
CA ASN A 39 -15.09 -22.98 -19.38
C ASN A 39 -14.57 -24.03 -18.38
N GLY A 40 -15.11 -24.10 -17.15
CA GLY A 40 -14.77 -25.17 -16.20
C GLY A 40 -13.30 -25.22 -15.80
N LYS A 41 -12.62 -24.07 -15.76
CA LYS A 41 -11.25 -23.97 -15.26
C LYS A 41 -11.28 -23.55 -13.78
N PRO A 42 -10.74 -24.35 -12.86
CA PRO A 42 -10.66 -23.97 -11.45
C PRO A 42 -9.76 -22.74 -11.26
N ASP A 43 -10.04 -21.98 -10.20
CA ASP A 43 -9.41 -20.71 -9.83
C ASP A 43 -7.86 -20.78 -9.89
N PRO A 44 -7.19 -19.89 -10.65
CA PRO A 44 -5.73 -19.85 -10.76
C PRO A 44 -5.00 -19.63 -9.43
N VAL A 45 -5.64 -19.06 -8.41
CA VAL A 45 -5.07 -18.89 -7.06
C VAL A 45 -4.90 -20.24 -6.35
N ALA A 46 -5.87 -21.16 -6.51
CA ALA A 46 -5.79 -22.49 -5.93
C ALA A 46 -4.64 -23.33 -6.52
N GLN A 47 -4.34 -23.17 -7.81
CA GLN A 47 -3.26 -23.89 -8.50
C GLN A 47 -1.87 -23.54 -7.95
N HIS A 48 -1.67 -22.30 -7.51
CA HIS A 48 -0.38 -21.83 -7.01
C HIS A 48 -0.08 -22.38 -5.59
N GLU A 49 -1.11 -22.66 -4.80
CA GLU A 49 -0.98 -23.29 -3.47
C GLU A 49 -0.80 -24.80 -3.54
N ASP A 50 -1.51 -25.48 -4.45
CA ASP A 50 -1.39 -26.93 -4.64
C ASP A 50 -0.04 -27.32 -5.25
N ALA A 51 0.51 -26.50 -6.15
CA ALA A 51 1.87 -26.68 -6.65
C ALA A 51 2.92 -26.59 -5.53
N LYS A 52 2.77 -25.63 -4.60
CA LYS A 52 3.65 -25.48 -3.43
C LYS A 52 3.52 -26.64 -2.44
N LYS A 53 2.31 -27.17 -2.22
CA LYS A 53 2.08 -28.36 -1.37
C LYS A 53 2.63 -29.65 -2.00
N SER A 54 2.50 -29.82 -3.32
CA SER A 54 3.07 -30.97 -4.05
C SER A 54 4.60 -30.97 -4.09
N LEU A 55 5.24 -29.80 -4.09
CA LEU A 55 6.69 -29.67 -3.99
C LEU A 55 7.18 -30.00 -2.57
N ALA A 56 6.41 -29.64 -1.54
CA ALA A 56 6.74 -29.95 -0.15
C ALA A 56 6.61 -31.44 0.21
N SER A 57 5.68 -32.18 -0.41
CA SER A 57 5.45 -33.61 -0.11
C SER A 57 6.44 -34.57 -0.80
N LYS A 58 7.06 -34.16 -1.91
CA LYS A 58 8.02 -35.00 -2.65
C LYS A 58 9.45 -35.01 -2.09
N SER A 59 9.76 -34.17 -1.11
CA SER A 59 11.12 -34.09 -0.52
C SER A 59 11.35 -34.96 0.72
N ALA A 60 10.40 -35.83 1.09
CA ALA A 60 10.41 -36.57 2.36
C ALA A 60 10.78 -38.07 2.27
N ASN A 61 11.32 -38.56 1.14
CA ASN A 61 11.84 -39.93 1.07
C ASN A 61 13.16 -40.00 0.29
N GLY A 62 14.28 -39.96 1.02
CA GLY A 62 15.63 -40.12 0.48
C GLY A 62 16.70 -39.87 1.54
N SER A 63 17.18 -40.96 2.16
CA SER A 63 18.25 -40.95 3.16
C SER A 63 19.61 -40.65 2.53
N SER A 64 20.35 -39.63 3.02
CA SER A 64 21.78 -39.71 3.40
C SER A 64 22.43 -38.33 3.68
N ASN A 65 23.01 -38.23 4.88
CA ASN A 65 24.14 -37.43 5.37
C ASN A 65 24.43 -35.99 4.85
N GLY A 66 24.37 -35.03 5.79
CA GLY A 66 25.39 -33.97 5.91
C GLY A 66 24.86 -32.53 6.06
N ASN A 67 25.08 -31.95 7.24
CA ASN A 67 25.06 -30.52 7.60
C ASN A 67 23.73 -29.77 7.75
N GLY A 68 23.26 -29.73 9.02
CA GLY A 68 23.01 -28.49 9.74
C GLY A 68 22.01 -27.50 9.15
N HIS A 69 20.72 -27.82 9.24
CA HIS A 69 19.67 -26.80 9.31
C HIS A 69 18.93 -26.98 10.63
N ASN A 70 18.99 -25.95 11.47
CA ASN A 70 18.18 -25.86 12.69
C ASN A 70 16.70 -25.98 12.31
N GLY A 71 16.10 -27.13 12.60
CA GLY A 71 14.66 -27.29 12.56
C GLY A 71 14.06 -26.26 13.51
N VAL A 72 13.22 -25.36 12.99
CA VAL A 72 12.42 -24.45 13.79
C VAL A 72 11.58 -25.33 14.73
N SER A 73 11.95 -25.37 16.00
CA SER A 73 11.14 -26.04 17.01
C SER A 73 9.76 -25.37 17.00
N LYS A 74 8.69 -26.16 17.00
CA LYS A 74 7.34 -25.66 17.23
C LYS A 74 7.31 -25.14 18.68
N GLN A 75 7.70 -23.88 18.87
CA GLN A 75 7.56 -23.21 20.14
C GLN A 75 6.07 -23.08 20.43
N ASP A 76 5.64 -23.78 21.47
CA ASP A 76 4.30 -23.71 22.01
C ASP A 76 4.29 -22.69 23.14
N VAL A 77 3.49 -21.64 22.97
CA VAL A 77 3.39 -20.50 23.86
C VAL A 77 2.00 -20.48 24.45
N LEU A 78 1.92 -20.50 25.79
CA LEU A 78 0.68 -20.30 26.52
C LEU A 78 0.33 -18.81 26.54
N VAL A 79 -0.84 -18.45 26.02
CA VAL A 79 -1.37 -17.07 26.02
C VAL A 79 -2.64 -16.99 26.85
N GLU A 80 -2.84 -15.87 27.53
CA GLU A 80 -4.07 -15.60 28.29
C GLU A 80 -4.90 -14.53 27.57
N ILE A 81 -6.14 -14.85 27.22
CA ILE A 81 -7.08 -13.94 26.57
C ILE A 81 -8.41 -14.00 27.31
N GLY A 82 -8.83 -12.87 27.89
CA GLY A 82 -10.10 -12.76 28.62
C GLY A 82 -10.22 -13.75 29.79
N GLY A 83 -9.11 -14.02 30.50
CA GLY A 83 -9.05 -14.99 31.61
C GLY A 83 -9.02 -16.46 31.19
N THR A 84 -8.93 -16.75 29.88
CA THR A 84 -8.78 -18.13 29.38
C THR A 84 -7.37 -18.34 28.86
N GLN A 85 -6.70 -19.39 29.34
CA GLN A 85 -5.39 -19.80 28.86
C GLN A 85 -5.52 -20.70 27.61
N SER A 86 -4.72 -20.43 26.59
CA SER A 86 -4.73 -21.20 25.33
C SER A 86 -3.33 -21.31 24.76
N HIS A 87 -3.04 -22.45 24.14
CA HIS A 87 -1.75 -22.74 23.52
C HIS A 87 -1.73 -22.24 22.07
N MET A 88 -0.68 -21.50 21.71
CA MET A 88 -0.41 -21.02 20.36
C MET A 88 0.96 -21.50 19.89
N THR A 89 0.99 -22.02 18.67
CA THR A 89 2.21 -22.42 17.95
C THR A 89 2.30 -21.69 16.61
N ASN A 90 3.47 -21.73 15.98
CA ASN A 90 3.64 -21.25 14.61
C ASN A 90 2.61 -21.92 13.67
N GLY A 91 1.82 -21.10 12.97
CA GLY A 91 0.72 -21.55 12.11
C GLY A 91 -0.66 -21.59 12.77
N SER A 92 -0.78 -21.19 14.05
CA SER A 92 -2.10 -21.04 14.68
C SER A 92 -2.88 -19.91 14.03
N VAL A 93 -4.16 -20.14 13.71
CA VAL A 93 -5.05 -19.11 13.19
C VAL A 93 -5.36 -18.12 14.30
N ALA A 94 -5.00 -16.84 14.12
CA ALA A 94 -5.28 -15.77 15.07
C ALA A 94 -6.46 -14.88 14.64
N ILE A 95 -6.76 -14.83 13.34
CA ILE A 95 -7.85 -14.03 12.76
C ILE A 95 -8.59 -14.90 11.75
N ALA A 96 -9.93 -14.86 11.80
CA ALA A 96 -10.80 -15.47 10.80
C ALA A 96 -11.90 -14.47 10.44
N ALA A 97 -11.92 -13.96 9.21
CA ALA A 97 -12.86 -12.92 8.80
C ALA A 97 -13.66 -13.37 7.58
N ILE A 98 -15.00 -13.29 7.67
CA ILE A 98 -15.89 -13.37 6.51
C ILE A 98 -16.07 -11.95 6.01
N THR A 99 -15.27 -11.61 5.01
CA THR A 99 -15.12 -10.27 4.43
C THR A 99 -14.96 -10.39 2.91
N SER A 100 -14.67 -9.27 2.23
CA SER A 100 -14.57 -9.12 0.77
C SER A 100 -15.90 -8.98 0.03
N CYS A 101 -16.00 -7.97 -0.84
CA CYS A 101 -17.17 -7.75 -1.69
C CYS A 101 -17.40 -8.90 -2.68
N THR A 102 -16.36 -9.60 -3.14
CA THR A 102 -16.51 -10.72 -4.10
C THR A 102 -17.24 -11.90 -3.48
N ASN A 103 -16.84 -12.30 -2.26
CA ASN A 103 -17.44 -13.43 -1.58
C ASN A 103 -18.75 -13.05 -0.87
N THR A 104 -18.79 -11.87 -0.24
CA THR A 104 -20.00 -11.43 0.48
C THR A 104 -21.11 -10.93 -0.45
N SER A 105 -20.83 -10.64 -1.73
CA SER A 105 -21.89 -10.36 -2.72
C SER A 105 -22.51 -11.61 -3.34
N ASN A 106 -21.89 -12.78 -3.15
CA ASN A 106 -22.40 -14.05 -3.67
C ASN A 106 -23.29 -14.72 -2.60
N PRO A 107 -24.62 -14.76 -2.80
CA PRO A 107 -25.52 -15.33 -1.79
C PRO A 107 -25.25 -16.82 -1.54
N SER A 108 -24.84 -17.57 -2.56
CA SER A 108 -24.60 -19.01 -2.45
C SER A 108 -23.50 -19.33 -1.44
N VAL A 109 -22.37 -18.62 -1.50
CA VAL A 109 -21.25 -18.88 -0.58
C VAL A 109 -21.55 -18.37 0.84
N MET A 110 -22.34 -17.30 0.97
CA MET A 110 -22.74 -16.79 2.28
C MET A 110 -23.78 -17.69 2.96
N ILE A 111 -24.73 -18.25 2.21
CA ILE A 111 -25.66 -19.26 2.71
C ILE A 111 -24.90 -20.54 3.07
N ALA A 112 -23.95 -20.97 2.24
CA ALA A 112 -23.10 -22.12 2.54
C ALA A 112 -22.32 -21.91 3.86
N ALA A 113 -21.72 -20.73 4.06
CA ALA A 113 -21.05 -20.39 5.31
C ALA A 113 -21.99 -20.44 6.52
N GLY A 114 -23.23 -19.95 6.37
CA GLY A 114 -24.26 -20.05 7.40
C GLY A 114 -24.68 -21.49 7.72
N LEU A 115 -24.85 -22.34 6.71
CA LEU A 115 -25.18 -23.76 6.87
C LEU A 115 -24.05 -24.54 7.55
N VAL A 116 -22.80 -24.27 7.16
CA VAL A 116 -21.62 -24.85 7.83
C VAL A 116 -21.59 -24.41 9.30
N ALA A 117 -21.85 -23.13 9.59
CA ALA A 117 -21.92 -22.64 10.96
C ALA A 117 -23.02 -23.35 11.77
N LYS A 118 -24.21 -23.54 11.18
CA LYS A 118 -25.31 -24.28 11.79
C LYS A 118 -24.91 -25.70 12.16
N HIS A 119 -24.37 -26.46 11.21
CA HIS A 119 -23.92 -27.84 11.47
C HIS A 119 -22.80 -27.92 12.50
N ALA A 120 -21.88 -26.96 12.51
CA ALA A 120 -20.82 -26.92 13.51
C ALA A 120 -21.38 -26.71 14.92
N VAL A 121 -22.30 -25.76 15.09
CA VAL A 121 -22.94 -25.45 16.37
C VAL A 121 -23.81 -26.61 16.86
N GLU A 122 -24.60 -27.23 15.98
CA GLU A 122 -25.43 -28.40 16.32
C GLU A 122 -24.60 -29.61 16.76
N ARG A 123 -23.35 -29.71 16.29
CA ARG A 123 -22.38 -30.73 16.71
C ARG A 123 -21.55 -30.33 17.93
N GLY A 124 -21.85 -29.19 18.57
CA GLY A 124 -21.16 -28.71 19.77
C GLY A 124 -19.77 -28.12 19.51
N LEU A 125 -19.44 -27.77 18.27
CA LEU A 125 -18.18 -27.10 17.95
C LEU A 125 -18.24 -25.61 18.32
N SER A 126 -17.09 -25.07 18.71
CA SER A 126 -16.91 -23.65 19.02
C SER A 126 -15.54 -23.15 18.54
N VAL A 127 -15.42 -21.83 18.39
CA VAL A 127 -14.16 -21.19 17.99
C VAL A 127 -13.27 -20.96 19.22
N LYS A 128 -11.97 -21.26 19.08
CA LYS A 128 -11.00 -21.01 20.15
C LYS A 128 -11.01 -19.53 20.58
N PRO A 129 -10.85 -19.23 21.88
CA PRO A 129 -10.83 -17.85 22.37
C PRO A 129 -9.78 -16.95 21.70
N THR A 130 -8.66 -17.54 21.29
CA THR A 130 -7.53 -16.88 20.62
C THR A 130 -7.79 -16.42 19.19
N VAL A 131 -8.89 -16.86 18.58
CA VAL A 131 -9.23 -16.44 17.22
C VAL A 131 -10.14 -15.22 17.28
N LYS A 132 -9.72 -14.14 16.65
CA LYS A 132 -10.57 -12.97 16.40
C LYS A 132 -11.41 -13.21 15.15
N THR A 133 -12.70 -13.41 15.34
CA THR A 133 -13.69 -13.64 14.28
C THR A 133 -14.42 -12.37 13.91
N SER A 134 -14.82 -12.22 12.65
CA SER A 134 -15.62 -11.06 12.20
C SER A 134 -16.43 -11.35 10.94
N LEU A 135 -17.64 -10.77 10.86
CA LEU A 135 -18.50 -10.78 9.68
C LEU A 135 -18.69 -9.33 9.18
N ALA A 136 -18.14 -9.03 8.00
CA ALA A 136 -18.17 -7.72 7.36
C ALA A 136 -18.74 -7.81 5.93
N PRO A 137 -20.06 -7.96 5.76
CA PRO A 137 -20.69 -8.12 4.46
C PRO A 137 -20.68 -6.83 3.63
N GLY A 138 -20.54 -6.94 2.31
CA GLY A 138 -20.52 -5.81 1.39
C GLY A 138 -21.84 -5.04 1.27
N SER A 139 -22.96 -5.58 1.75
CA SER A 139 -24.26 -4.90 1.73
C SER A 139 -25.20 -5.38 2.84
N ARG A 140 -26.26 -4.61 3.11
CA ARG A 140 -27.34 -4.99 4.05
C ARG A 140 -28.11 -6.23 3.62
N ALA A 141 -28.26 -6.44 2.31
CA ALA A 141 -29.00 -7.57 1.76
C ALA A 141 -28.46 -8.93 2.26
N VAL A 142 -27.16 -9.00 2.55
CA VAL A 142 -26.52 -10.20 3.11
C VAL A 142 -27.06 -10.58 4.47
N VAL A 143 -27.18 -9.60 5.35
CA VAL A 143 -27.73 -9.82 6.69
C VAL A 143 -29.22 -10.13 6.60
N ASP A 144 -29.95 -9.51 5.67
CA ASP A 144 -31.38 -9.76 5.48
C ASP A 144 -31.65 -11.20 5.07
N TYR A 145 -30.94 -11.75 4.08
CA TYR A 145 -31.16 -13.15 3.69
C TYR A 145 -30.62 -14.16 4.71
N LEU A 146 -29.54 -13.84 5.44
CA LEU A 146 -29.04 -14.71 6.52
C LEU A 146 -30.01 -14.76 7.70
N ASN A 147 -30.68 -13.65 8.02
CA ASN A 147 -31.75 -13.61 9.02
C ASN A 147 -33.00 -14.35 8.53
N ASN A 148 -33.44 -14.09 7.30
CA ASN A 148 -34.62 -14.75 6.75
C ASN A 148 -34.45 -16.27 6.56
N ALA A 149 -33.20 -16.74 6.49
CA ALA A 149 -32.86 -18.16 6.44
C ALA A 149 -32.54 -18.76 7.83
N ASP A 150 -32.69 -17.99 8.91
CA ASP A 150 -32.36 -18.39 10.29
C ASP A 150 -30.90 -18.85 10.48
N LEU A 151 -29.96 -18.31 9.68
CA LEU A 151 -28.54 -18.70 9.70
C LEU A 151 -27.65 -17.75 10.50
N LEU A 152 -28.03 -16.48 10.64
CA LEU A 152 -27.22 -15.49 11.35
C LEU A 152 -26.90 -15.87 12.82
N PRO A 153 -27.85 -16.38 13.62
CA PRO A 153 -27.56 -16.76 15.01
C PRO A 153 -26.44 -17.80 15.16
N TYR A 154 -26.31 -18.69 14.18
CA TYR A 154 -25.26 -19.73 14.18
C TYR A 154 -23.88 -19.15 13.86
N LEU A 155 -23.81 -18.18 12.95
CA LEU A 155 -22.58 -17.42 12.71
C LEU A 155 -22.15 -16.66 13.98
N GLU A 156 -23.10 -16.02 14.66
CA GLU A 156 -22.85 -15.32 15.92
C GLU A 156 -22.43 -16.25 17.07
N ALA A 157 -22.99 -17.46 17.15
CA ALA A 157 -22.56 -18.49 18.11
C ALA A 157 -21.09 -18.91 17.89
N LEU A 158 -20.62 -18.88 16.64
CA LEU A 158 -19.20 -19.04 16.28
C LEU A 158 -18.41 -17.73 16.35
N ARG A 159 -18.96 -16.68 16.99
CA ARG A 159 -18.36 -15.35 17.21
C ARG A 159 -18.18 -14.53 15.92
N PHE A 160 -18.76 -14.92 14.79
CA PHE A 160 -18.82 -14.10 13.56
C PHE A 160 -19.93 -13.07 13.66
N HIS A 161 -19.82 -12.17 14.64
CA HIS A 161 -20.75 -11.06 14.78
C HIS A 161 -20.61 -10.09 13.62
N LEU A 162 -21.73 -9.49 13.22
CA LEU A 162 -21.74 -8.37 12.29
C LEU A 162 -20.92 -7.22 12.91
N VAL A 163 -19.76 -6.92 12.32
CA VAL A 163 -18.89 -5.82 12.79
C VAL A 163 -19.08 -4.53 11.98
N GLY A 164 -19.73 -4.62 10.82
CA GLY A 164 -20.01 -3.49 9.93
C GLY A 164 -20.37 -3.95 8.52
N TYR A 165 -20.86 -3.03 7.69
CA TYR A 165 -21.08 -3.29 6.26
C TYR A 165 -19.94 -2.67 5.44
N GLY A 166 -19.31 -3.47 4.59
CA GLY A 166 -18.37 -3.03 3.56
C GLY A 166 -16.93 -3.58 3.68
N CYS A 167 -16.19 -3.42 2.58
CA CYS A 167 -14.77 -3.08 2.60
C CYS A 167 -14.62 -1.82 1.73
N THR A 168 -14.47 -0.67 2.38
CA THR A 168 -13.92 0.61 1.89
C THR A 168 -14.61 1.36 0.73
N THR A 169 -14.50 2.68 0.85
CA THR A 169 -14.81 3.70 -0.15
C THR A 169 -13.84 3.59 -1.32
N CYS A 170 -14.36 3.56 -2.55
CA CYS A 170 -13.53 3.29 -3.73
C CYS A 170 -13.10 4.59 -4.41
N ILE A 171 -11.89 4.56 -4.97
CA ILE A 171 -11.34 5.61 -5.84
C ILE A 171 -11.18 4.97 -7.22
N ALA A 172 -11.51 5.70 -8.28
CA ALA A 172 -11.46 5.16 -9.63
C ALA A 172 -10.03 4.93 -10.12
N GLU A 173 -9.90 4.02 -11.09
CA GLU A 173 -8.69 3.81 -11.88
C GLU A 173 -8.16 5.14 -12.44
N GLY A 174 -6.84 5.26 -12.53
CA GLY A 174 -6.15 6.44 -13.00
C GLY A 174 -5.87 7.46 -11.90
N THR A 175 -6.41 7.28 -10.68
CA THR A 175 -6.18 8.22 -9.59
C THR A 175 -4.75 8.15 -9.07
N PRO A 176 -3.99 9.27 -9.06
CA PRO A 176 -2.66 9.31 -8.48
C PRO A 176 -2.70 9.15 -6.96
N VAL A 177 -1.84 8.27 -6.45
CA VAL A 177 -1.62 8.02 -5.02
C VAL A 177 -0.26 8.59 -4.64
N LEU A 178 -0.24 9.43 -3.61
CA LEU A 178 0.95 10.15 -3.15
C LEU A 178 1.91 9.21 -2.41
N LEU A 179 3.13 9.08 -2.92
CA LEU A 179 4.18 8.24 -2.35
C LEU A 179 5.03 9.01 -1.34
N ALA A 180 5.61 8.32 -0.35
CA ALA A 180 6.52 8.89 0.65
C ALA A 180 7.77 9.54 0.05
N ASN A 181 8.10 9.14 -1.18
CA ASN A 181 9.24 9.62 -1.93
C ASN A 181 8.90 10.92 -2.71
N GLY A 182 7.74 11.55 -2.50
CA GLY A 182 7.41 12.83 -3.14
C GLY A 182 7.03 12.73 -4.62
N THR A 183 6.78 11.53 -5.15
CA THR A 183 6.12 11.31 -6.45
C THR A 183 4.70 10.77 -6.24
N SER A 184 3.98 10.50 -7.32
CA SER A 184 2.71 9.78 -7.27
C SER A 184 2.74 8.55 -8.17
N ARG A 185 1.89 7.57 -7.90
CA ARG A 185 1.67 6.39 -8.74
C ARG A 185 0.18 6.18 -8.95
N ARG A 186 -0.25 5.75 -10.13
CA ARG A 186 -1.68 5.45 -10.33
C ARG A 186 -2.11 4.27 -9.47
N ILE A 187 -3.32 4.33 -8.94
CA ILE A 187 -3.83 3.35 -7.98
C ILE A 187 -3.81 1.91 -8.52
N GLU A 188 -4.05 1.71 -9.83
CA GLU A 188 -4.01 0.42 -10.51
C GLU A 188 -2.61 -0.18 -10.65
N GLN A 189 -1.57 0.65 -10.53
CA GLN A 189 -0.17 0.22 -10.57
C GLN A 189 0.39 -0.06 -9.16
N MET A 190 -0.42 0.10 -8.11
CA MET A 190 0.00 -0.22 -6.74
C MET A 190 0.08 -1.74 -6.55
N PRO A 191 1.08 -2.26 -5.83
CA PRO A 191 1.21 -3.70 -5.57
C PRO A 191 -0.01 -4.25 -4.82
N LEU A 192 -0.55 -5.38 -5.32
CA LEU A 192 -1.66 -6.10 -4.69
C LEU A 192 -1.35 -6.49 -3.24
N SER A 193 -0.13 -6.93 -2.98
CA SER A 193 0.34 -7.36 -1.65
C SER A 193 0.70 -6.21 -0.70
N GLY A 194 0.56 -4.95 -1.13
CA GLY A 194 1.01 -3.80 -0.35
C GLY A 194 2.53 -3.65 -0.27
N GLY A 195 3.00 -2.93 0.75
CA GLY A 195 4.41 -2.67 1.02
C GLY A 195 4.94 -1.34 0.47
N VAL A 196 4.08 -0.50 -0.11
CA VAL A 196 4.48 0.83 -0.58
C VAL A 196 4.29 1.86 0.53
N SER A 197 5.31 2.70 0.71
CA SER A 197 5.30 3.82 1.64
C SER A 197 4.58 5.03 1.00
N LEU A 198 3.51 5.49 1.63
CA LEU A 198 2.59 6.53 1.16
C LEU A 198 2.61 7.75 2.07
N LEU A 199 2.16 8.90 1.59
CA LEU A 199 1.85 10.05 2.44
C LEU A 199 0.35 10.11 2.73
N ALA A 200 -0.01 10.19 4.01
CA ALA A 200 -1.38 10.21 4.48
C ALA A 200 -1.59 11.31 5.54
N PRO A 201 -2.80 11.90 5.62
CA PRO A 201 -3.14 12.83 6.68
C PRO A 201 -3.23 12.12 8.03
N THR A 202 -2.73 12.76 9.08
CA THR A 202 -2.86 12.32 10.48
C THR A 202 -4.04 13.02 11.17
N GLU A 203 -4.46 12.51 12.33
CA GLU A 203 -5.58 13.09 13.09
C GLU A 203 -5.35 14.56 13.50
N ASP A 204 -4.09 14.97 13.67
CA ASP A 204 -3.70 16.36 13.96
C ASP A 204 -3.59 17.24 12.69
N GLY A 205 -4.05 16.75 11.54
CA GLY A 205 -4.07 17.49 10.27
C GLY A 205 -2.70 17.67 9.62
N ARG A 206 -1.70 16.87 10.03
CA ARG A 206 -0.37 16.85 9.42
C ARG A 206 -0.28 15.76 8.35
N LEU A 207 0.82 15.76 7.60
CA LEU A 207 1.15 14.69 6.68
C LEU A 207 2.18 13.77 7.32
N SER A 208 1.98 12.46 7.23
CA SER A 208 2.93 11.47 7.72
C SER A 208 3.03 10.31 6.73
N THR A 209 4.12 9.56 6.84
CA THR A 209 4.29 8.31 6.13
C THR A 209 3.36 7.24 6.68
N ALA A 210 2.72 6.47 5.79
CA ALA A 210 1.90 5.31 6.09
C ALA A 210 2.29 4.13 5.17
N MET A 211 2.24 2.91 5.68
CA MET A 211 2.52 1.72 4.87
C MET A 211 1.24 1.18 4.25
N GLN A 212 1.25 0.96 2.94
CA GLN A 212 0.18 0.25 2.25
C GLN A 212 0.13 -1.21 2.73
N ASN A 213 -1.03 -1.67 3.18
CA ASN A 213 -1.22 -3.08 3.57
C ASN A 213 -1.50 -3.99 2.36
N GLU A 214 -2.42 -3.57 1.48
CA GLU A 214 -2.83 -4.32 0.28
C GLU A 214 -3.50 -3.37 -0.73
N MET A 215 -3.71 -3.83 -1.96
CA MET A 215 -4.57 -3.16 -2.95
C MET A 215 -5.75 -4.07 -3.29
N MET A 216 -6.96 -3.52 -3.23
CA MET A 216 -8.22 -4.25 -3.43
C MET A 216 -8.90 -3.76 -4.71
N VAL A 217 -9.12 -4.66 -5.67
CA VAL A 217 -9.92 -4.38 -6.86
C VAL A 217 -11.39 -4.66 -6.56
N GLN A 218 -12.23 -3.63 -6.71
CA GLN A 218 -13.64 -3.66 -6.29
C GLN A 218 -14.65 -3.80 -7.46
N GLY A 219 -14.12 -4.01 -8.67
CA GLY A 219 -14.89 -4.15 -9.91
C GLY A 219 -15.44 -2.82 -10.44
N GLU A 220 -16.33 -2.91 -11.43
CA GLU A 220 -17.02 -1.76 -12.01
C GLU A 220 -18.15 -1.29 -11.09
N ARG A 221 -18.24 0.04 -10.87
CA ARG A 221 -19.27 0.67 -10.05
C ARG A 221 -19.66 2.02 -10.65
N ASP A 222 -20.85 2.49 -10.31
CA ASP A 222 -21.26 3.85 -10.59
C ASP A 222 -20.37 4.84 -9.81
N CYS A 223 -19.92 5.88 -10.51
CA CYS A 223 -19.00 6.88 -9.97
C CYS A 223 -19.57 8.29 -10.12
N VAL A 224 -19.13 9.18 -9.25
CA VAL A 224 -19.30 10.63 -9.35
C VAL A 224 -17.97 11.28 -9.73
N LEU A 225 -18.04 12.37 -10.51
CA LEU A 225 -16.91 13.24 -10.79
C LEU A 225 -17.06 14.50 -9.95
N LEU A 226 -16.10 14.73 -9.06
CA LEU A 226 -15.97 15.99 -8.33
C LEU A 226 -14.95 16.86 -9.05
N ALA A 227 -15.35 18.08 -9.41
CA ALA A 227 -14.46 19.10 -9.95
C ALA A 227 -14.26 20.20 -8.91
N PHE A 228 -13.02 20.42 -8.51
CA PHE A 228 -12.64 21.39 -7.50
C PHE A 228 -12.34 22.76 -8.11
N GLN A 229 -12.41 23.81 -7.29
CA GLN A 229 -12.19 25.19 -7.75
C GLN A 229 -10.77 25.44 -8.27
N ASP A 230 -9.79 24.65 -7.83
CA ASP A 230 -8.40 24.71 -8.31
C ASP A 230 -8.18 23.96 -9.64
N GLY A 231 -9.24 23.42 -10.25
CA GLY A 231 -9.21 22.67 -11.50
C GLY A 231 -8.93 21.18 -11.34
N ARG A 232 -8.66 20.71 -10.11
CA ARG A 232 -8.47 19.27 -9.87
C ARG A 232 -9.79 18.53 -9.99
N THR A 233 -9.68 17.25 -10.31
CA THR A 233 -10.82 16.34 -10.39
C THR A 233 -10.58 15.08 -9.58
N LEU A 234 -11.64 14.55 -8.97
CA LEU A 234 -11.65 13.24 -8.33
C LEU A 234 -12.83 12.44 -8.85
N VAL A 235 -12.55 11.22 -9.33
CA VAL A 235 -13.59 10.24 -9.67
C VAL A 235 -13.60 9.17 -8.58
N CYS A 236 -14.75 8.99 -7.95
CA CYS A 236 -14.93 8.06 -6.84
C CYS A 236 -16.36 7.56 -6.78
N THR A 237 -16.61 6.53 -5.96
CA THR A 237 -17.99 6.09 -5.71
C THR A 237 -18.77 7.14 -4.92
N PRO A 238 -20.11 7.23 -5.08
CA PRO A 238 -20.94 8.19 -4.35
C PRO A 238 -20.71 8.17 -2.83
N ASP A 239 -20.48 6.99 -2.26
CA ASP A 239 -20.25 6.78 -0.83
C ASP A 239 -18.82 7.09 -0.35
N HIS A 240 -17.91 7.50 -1.27
CA HIS A 240 -16.55 7.84 -0.92
C HIS A 240 -16.49 9.03 0.04
N LYS A 241 -15.90 8.84 1.22
CA LYS A 241 -15.82 9.91 2.22
C LYS A 241 -14.61 10.80 1.96
N ILE A 242 -14.86 12.09 1.90
CA ILE A 242 -13.87 13.13 1.67
C ILE A 242 -13.72 13.91 2.96
N LEU A 243 -12.47 14.16 3.35
CA LEU A 243 -12.14 14.95 4.52
C LEU A 243 -12.38 16.43 4.21
N CYS A 244 -13.27 17.06 4.96
CA CYS A 244 -13.52 18.49 4.91
C CYS A 244 -12.55 19.25 5.83
N ALA A 245 -12.32 20.53 5.53
CA ALA A 245 -11.42 21.41 6.28
C ALA A 245 -11.86 21.67 7.72
N ASP A 246 -13.13 21.38 8.06
CA ASP A 246 -13.67 21.43 9.42
C ASP A 246 -13.53 20.08 10.18
N GLY A 247 -12.84 19.10 9.58
CA GLY A 247 -12.56 17.79 10.18
C GLY A 247 -13.67 16.75 9.96
N ARG A 248 -14.79 17.10 9.33
CA ARG A 248 -15.84 16.14 9.01
C ARG A 248 -15.43 15.27 7.81
N TRP A 249 -15.83 14.00 7.84
CA TRP A 249 -15.78 13.12 6.68
C TRP A 249 -17.17 13.05 6.03
N VAL A 250 -17.31 13.61 4.83
CA VAL A 250 -18.59 13.76 4.10
C VAL A 250 -18.57 12.88 2.86
N ARG A 251 -19.67 12.21 2.52
CA ARG A 251 -19.74 11.40 1.30
C ARG A 251 -19.64 12.29 0.06
N ALA A 252 -19.07 11.76 -1.01
CA ALA A 252 -18.89 12.48 -2.27
C ALA A 252 -20.22 12.97 -2.85
N ASP A 253 -21.29 12.18 -2.73
CA ASP A 253 -22.65 12.55 -3.14
C ASP A 253 -23.39 13.53 -2.22
N GLU A 254 -22.83 13.80 -1.03
CA GLU A 254 -23.40 14.71 -0.03
C GLU A 254 -22.62 16.04 0.08
N ILE A 255 -21.55 16.22 -0.68
CA ILE A 255 -20.77 17.47 -0.70
C ILE A 255 -21.64 18.63 -1.21
N VAL A 256 -21.76 19.68 -0.39
CA VAL A 256 -22.53 20.88 -0.73
C VAL A 256 -21.64 21.88 -1.47
N LEU A 257 -21.89 22.03 -2.77
CA LEU A 257 -21.14 22.94 -3.65
C LEU A 257 -21.13 24.38 -3.12
N GLY A 258 -19.94 24.98 -3.13
CA GLY A 258 -19.72 26.36 -2.65
C GLY A 258 -19.78 26.54 -1.13
N GLN A 259 -20.05 25.48 -0.36
CA GLN A 259 -20.09 25.52 1.10
C GLN A 259 -19.02 24.63 1.73
N ASP A 260 -18.98 23.35 1.35
CA ASP A 260 -18.00 22.41 1.88
C ASP A 260 -16.62 22.68 1.27
N ARG A 261 -15.64 22.89 2.15
CA ARG A 261 -14.22 23.01 1.77
C ARG A 261 -13.56 21.67 2.05
N VAL A 262 -12.93 21.07 1.05
CA VAL A 262 -12.26 19.77 1.19
C VAL A 262 -10.75 19.93 1.42
N ILE A 263 -10.16 18.94 2.09
CA ILE A 263 -8.70 18.81 2.20
C ILE A 263 -8.20 18.07 0.96
N VAL A 264 -7.23 18.66 0.28
CA VAL A 264 -6.57 18.08 -0.90
C VAL A 264 -5.10 17.79 -0.58
N GLY A 265 -4.59 16.70 -1.17
CA GLY A 265 -3.19 16.30 -1.03
C GLY A 265 -2.24 17.18 -1.84
N LEU A 266 -0.94 16.87 -1.72
CA LEU A 266 0.09 17.45 -2.56
C LEU A 266 -0.05 16.92 -3.99
N GLU A 267 0.24 17.77 -4.96
CA GLU A 267 0.37 17.37 -6.36
C GLU A 267 1.83 17.11 -6.65
N THR A 268 2.13 15.89 -7.06
CA THR A 268 3.48 15.41 -7.28
C THR A 268 3.62 14.79 -8.66
N PRO A 269 4.83 14.83 -9.25
CA PRO A 269 5.08 14.20 -10.53
C PRO A 269 4.65 12.73 -10.53
N LEU A 270 3.95 12.31 -11.57
CA LEU A 270 3.57 10.92 -11.76
C LEU A 270 4.80 10.08 -12.10
N ASP A 271 5.01 8.99 -11.38
CA ASP A 271 6.07 8.02 -11.59
C ASP A 271 5.55 6.77 -12.29
N GLU A 272 5.69 6.77 -13.61
CA GLU A 272 5.38 5.64 -14.48
C GLU A 272 6.65 5.17 -15.20
N PRO A 273 6.87 3.84 -15.33
CA PRO A 273 7.98 3.32 -16.11
C PRO A 273 7.93 3.80 -17.57
N GLY A 274 8.95 4.54 -17.97
CA GLY A 274 9.13 5.00 -19.34
C GLY A 274 9.77 3.93 -20.24
N HIS A 275 9.59 4.07 -21.56
CA HIS A 275 10.24 3.20 -22.54
C HIS A 275 11.76 3.45 -22.64
N ASP A 276 12.19 4.65 -22.28
CA ASP A 276 13.58 5.11 -22.17
C ASP A 276 14.33 4.50 -20.98
N GLU A 277 13.62 3.83 -20.06
CA GLU A 277 14.23 3.08 -18.95
C GLU A 277 14.76 1.69 -19.39
N ALA A 278 14.32 1.19 -20.53
CA ALA A 278 14.69 -0.13 -21.02
C ALA A 278 16.20 -0.23 -21.25
N ASP A 279 16.81 -1.31 -20.74
CA ASP A 279 18.24 -1.59 -20.84
C ASP A 279 19.17 -0.50 -20.26
N TYR A 280 18.63 0.46 -19.50
CA TYR A 280 19.45 1.49 -18.87
C TYR A 280 20.37 0.88 -17.82
N VAL A 281 21.66 1.24 -17.91
CA VAL A 281 22.71 0.84 -16.97
C VAL A 281 23.58 2.05 -16.63
N LEU A 282 23.73 2.31 -15.34
CA LEU A 282 24.63 3.32 -14.80
C LEU A 282 25.67 2.67 -13.90
N HIS A 283 26.94 2.89 -14.21
CA HIS A 283 28.07 2.41 -13.41
C HIS A 283 28.61 3.55 -12.52
N VAL A 284 28.72 3.28 -11.22
CA VAL A 284 29.17 4.23 -10.20
C VAL A 284 30.20 3.54 -9.32
N GLY A 285 31.48 3.62 -9.68
CA GLY A 285 32.56 2.91 -8.99
C GLY A 285 32.32 1.40 -9.00
N ASN A 286 32.10 0.81 -7.82
CA ASN A 286 31.78 -0.62 -7.66
C ASN A 286 30.27 -0.91 -7.67
N LEU A 287 29.42 0.11 -7.80
CA LEU A 287 27.96 -0.03 -7.85
C LEU A 287 27.48 -0.03 -9.30
N THR A 288 26.45 -0.82 -9.57
CA THR A 288 25.75 -0.84 -10.85
C THR A 288 24.27 -0.64 -10.58
N PHE A 289 23.68 0.28 -11.32
CA PHE A 289 22.27 0.66 -11.26
C PHE A 289 21.63 0.30 -12.59
N THR A 290 20.53 -0.44 -12.55
CA THR A 290 19.77 -0.83 -13.74
C THR A 290 18.29 -0.57 -13.53
N MET A 291 17.49 -0.63 -14.58
CA MET A 291 16.03 -0.53 -14.48
C MET A 291 15.32 -1.82 -14.91
N SER A 292 16.04 -2.94 -14.85
CA SER A 292 15.61 -4.27 -15.32
C SER A 292 14.52 -4.93 -14.48
N THR A 293 14.40 -4.54 -13.20
CA THR A 293 13.36 -5.02 -12.27
C THR A 293 12.83 -3.86 -11.45
N GLU A 294 11.64 -3.97 -10.86
CA GLU A 294 11.07 -2.90 -10.02
C GLU A 294 12.02 -2.49 -8.88
N ARG A 295 12.67 -3.46 -8.23
CA ARG A 295 13.65 -3.19 -7.17
C ARG A 295 14.86 -2.42 -7.69
N GLU A 296 15.41 -2.82 -8.83
CA GLU A 296 16.58 -2.14 -9.42
C GLU A 296 16.22 -0.74 -9.93
N ARG A 297 15.02 -0.56 -10.50
CA ARG A 297 14.46 0.75 -10.84
C ARG A 297 14.39 1.65 -9.62
N LEU A 298 13.78 1.19 -8.52
CA LEU A 298 13.70 1.96 -7.27
C LEU A 298 15.09 2.33 -6.72
N ARG A 299 16.07 1.41 -6.78
CA ARG A 299 17.46 1.70 -6.40
C ARG A 299 18.07 2.80 -7.28
N THR A 300 17.88 2.71 -8.60
CA THR A 300 18.41 3.71 -9.55
C THR A 300 17.80 5.11 -9.30
N LEU A 301 16.50 5.18 -9.06
CA LEU A 301 15.78 6.43 -8.76
C LEU A 301 16.22 7.02 -7.41
N ALA A 302 16.30 6.21 -6.35
CA ALA A 302 16.80 6.62 -5.04
C ALA A 302 18.25 7.14 -5.12
N PHE A 303 19.11 6.48 -5.90
CA PHE A 303 20.47 6.94 -6.14
C PHE A 303 20.52 8.34 -6.76
N ALA A 304 19.76 8.56 -7.84
CA ALA A 304 19.74 9.83 -8.55
C ALA A 304 19.30 10.98 -7.63
N ARG A 305 18.25 10.74 -6.85
CA ARG A 305 17.72 11.69 -5.85
C ARG A 305 18.72 12.02 -4.76
N LEU A 306 19.31 11.00 -4.12
CA LEU A 306 20.32 11.22 -3.09
C LEU A 306 21.54 11.96 -3.63
N LEU A 307 21.94 11.69 -4.87
CA LEU A 307 23.04 12.39 -5.51
C LEU A 307 22.71 13.89 -5.72
N GLY A 308 21.53 14.20 -6.25
CA GLY A 308 21.08 15.58 -6.43
C GLY A 308 21.14 16.36 -5.11
N HIS A 309 20.61 15.77 -4.05
CA HIS A 309 20.60 16.37 -2.71
C HIS A 309 22.02 16.52 -2.13
N LEU A 310 22.85 15.47 -2.21
CA LEU A 310 24.23 15.49 -1.72
C LEU A 310 25.08 16.57 -2.40
N LEU A 311 24.86 16.81 -3.71
CA LEU A 311 25.60 17.80 -4.48
C LEU A 311 25.17 19.25 -4.20
N SER A 312 23.93 19.45 -3.72
CA SER A 312 23.43 20.74 -3.27
C SER A 312 23.73 20.98 -1.78
N ASP A 313 23.02 20.28 -0.89
CA ASP A 313 23.01 20.51 0.58
C ASP A 313 23.83 19.48 1.36
N GLY A 314 24.59 18.65 0.67
CA GLY A 314 25.56 17.77 1.29
C GLY A 314 26.98 18.30 1.21
N SER A 315 27.94 17.49 1.64
CA SER A 315 29.36 17.74 1.40
C SER A 315 30.10 16.42 1.32
N ILE A 316 31.14 16.36 0.49
CA ILE A 316 32.07 15.23 0.46
C ILE A 316 33.45 15.77 0.80
N SER A 317 34.03 15.28 1.90
CA SER A 317 35.37 15.67 2.33
C SER A 317 36.45 15.17 1.36
N LEU A 318 37.67 15.74 1.44
CA LEU A 318 38.82 15.24 0.68
C LEU A 318 39.19 13.78 1.02
N LEU A 319 38.74 13.29 2.19
CA LEU A 319 38.92 11.90 2.63
C LEU A 319 37.78 10.98 2.15
N GLY A 320 36.88 11.48 1.30
CA GLY A 320 35.77 10.71 0.72
C GLY A 320 34.55 10.55 1.63
N GLN A 321 34.57 11.07 2.87
CA GLN A 321 33.40 11.03 3.75
C GLN A 321 32.32 12.00 3.27
N GLY A 322 31.15 11.48 2.91
CA GLY A 322 29.97 12.28 2.59
C GLY A 322 29.08 12.55 3.80
N ARG A 323 28.45 13.72 3.82
CA ARG A 323 27.41 14.11 4.77
C ARG A 323 26.29 14.79 4.01
N MET A 324 25.05 14.52 4.41
CA MET A 324 23.87 15.20 3.90
C MET A 324 23.22 16.00 5.02
N HIS A 325 22.71 17.18 4.67
CA HIS A 325 21.89 17.97 5.55
C HIS A 325 20.46 18.00 5.03
N VAL A 326 19.49 17.76 5.91
CA VAL A 326 18.06 17.73 5.57
C VAL A 326 17.29 18.55 6.59
N GLY A 327 16.14 19.09 6.17
CA GLY A 327 15.33 19.98 7.00
C GLY A 327 14.46 19.22 8.00
N GLN A 328 13.29 18.76 7.54
CA GLN A 328 12.27 18.17 8.38
C GLN A 328 12.58 16.71 8.75
N ALA A 329 11.88 16.20 9.78
CA ALA A 329 11.99 14.79 10.16
C ALA A 329 11.52 13.84 9.05
N MET A 330 10.59 14.26 8.20
CA MET A 330 10.17 13.48 7.02
C MET A 330 11.28 13.37 5.98
N ASP A 331 11.97 14.47 5.67
CA ASP A 331 13.10 14.48 4.73
C ASP A 331 14.22 13.55 5.24
N ARG A 332 14.43 13.53 6.57
CA ARG A 332 15.35 12.59 7.22
C ARG A 332 14.94 11.14 6.96
N GLU A 333 13.68 10.76 7.21
CA GLU A 333 13.26 9.38 6.98
C GLU A 333 13.37 8.98 5.50
N ALA A 334 12.98 9.85 4.58
CA ALA A 334 13.11 9.58 3.14
C ALA A 334 14.57 9.33 2.73
N VAL A 335 15.51 10.16 3.21
CA VAL A 335 16.94 9.95 2.93
C VAL A 335 17.48 8.68 3.60
N LEU A 336 17.05 8.37 4.82
CA LEU A 336 17.46 7.14 5.50
C LEU A 336 16.95 5.89 4.78
N ASP A 337 15.70 5.89 4.31
CA ASP A 337 15.09 4.82 3.52
C ASP A 337 15.85 4.59 2.21
N ASP A 338 16.16 5.68 1.49
CA ASP A 338 16.93 5.60 0.24
C ASP A 338 18.36 5.07 0.48
N VAL A 339 19.04 5.52 1.53
CA VAL A 339 20.39 5.01 1.86
C VAL A 339 20.34 3.53 2.24
N GLU A 340 19.34 3.11 3.00
CA GLU A 340 19.14 1.70 3.36
C GLU A 340 18.84 0.84 2.12
N LEU A 341 17.98 1.32 1.21
CA LEU A 341 17.67 0.63 -0.04
C LEU A 341 18.93 0.44 -0.91
N LEU A 342 19.81 1.43 -0.95
CA LEU A 342 21.03 1.40 -1.75
C LEU A 342 22.15 0.56 -1.16
N THR A 343 22.31 0.63 0.16
CA THR A 343 23.52 0.14 0.86
C THR A 343 23.25 -1.06 1.78
N GLY A 344 21.98 -1.38 2.05
CA GLY A 344 21.57 -2.34 3.07
C GLY A 344 21.85 -1.88 4.50
N CYS A 345 22.30 -0.63 4.69
CA CYS A 345 22.67 -0.08 5.98
C CYS A 345 21.89 1.22 6.23
N ARG A 346 21.17 1.30 7.36
CA ARG A 346 20.52 2.54 7.80
C ARG A 346 21.46 3.33 8.72
N PRO A 347 22.05 4.46 8.27
CA PRO A 347 22.95 5.25 9.11
C PRO A 347 22.18 5.99 10.21
N SER A 348 22.89 6.50 11.22
CA SER A 348 22.29 7.39 12.21
C SER A 348 22.16 8.82 11.67
N ALA A 349 21.07 9.48 12.04
CA ALA A 349 20.85 10.90 11.79
C ALA A 349 20.98 11.68 13.10
N THR A 350 21.78 12.74 13.09
CA THR A 350 21.97 13.62 14.25
C THR A 350 21.23 14.92 14.03
N ARG A 351 20.39 15.32 15.00
CA ARG A 351 19.71 16.62 14.96
C ARG A 351 20.71 17.72 15.28
N TYR A 352 20.85 18.69 14.38
CA TYR A 352 21.76 19.82 14.54
C TYR A 352 21.10 20.97 15.33
N ASP A 353 19.86 21.30 14.96
CA ASP A 353 19.00 22.26 15.65
C ASP A 353 17.51 21.86 15.51
N GLU A 354 16.58 22.75 15.83
CA GLU A 354 15.14 22.46 15.74
C GLU A 354 14.64 22.15 14.31
N ARG A 355 15.40 22.50 13.27
CA ARG A 355 14.96 22.48 11.87
C ARG A 355 15.89 21.72 10.92
N LYS A 356 16.98 21.15 11.43
CA LYS A 356 18.02 20.53 10.59
C LYS A 356 18.57 19.24 11.17
N TRP A 357 18.69 18.23 10.31
CA TRP A 357 19.36 16.97 10.58
C TRP A 357 20.61 16.83 9.73
N THR A 358 21.59 16.10 10.25
CA THR A 358 22.79 15.70 9.53
C THR A 358 22.89 14.19 9.49
N ILE A 359 23.09 13.65 8.30
CA ILE A 359 23.23 12.21 8.05
C ILE A 359 24.64 11.96 7.53
N VAL A 360 25.37 11.07 8.18
CA VAL A 360 26.69 10.63 7.73
C VAL A 360 26.49 9.44 6.81
N LEU A 361 26.84 9.60 5.53
CA LEU A 361 26.64 8.55 4.53
C LEU A 361 27.68 7.43 4.69
N PRO A 362 27.34 6.17 4.35
CA PRO A 362 28.29 5.07 4.31
C PRO A 362 29.48 5.39 3.40
N LYS A 363 30.71 5.26 3.93
CA LYS A 363 31.92 5.65 3.21
C LYS A 363 32.11 4.93 1.87
N PRO A 364 31.86 3.61 1.74
CA PRO A 364 31.96 2.94 0.43
C PRO A 364 31.00 3.52 -0.62
N PHE A 365 29.82 3.96 -0.19
CA PHE A 365 28.84 4.60 -1.07
C PHE A 365 29.33 5.97 -1.57
N THR A 366 29.92 6.77 -0.68
CA THR A 366 30.45 8.09 -1.07
C THR A 366 31.74 8.00 -1.87
N GLU A 367 32.59 7.00 -1.62
CA GLU A 367 33.75 6.69 -2.46
C GLU A 367 33.33 6.29 -3.88
N ALA A 368 32.27 5.49 -4.04
CA ALA A 368 31.69 5.17 -5.34
C ALA A 368 31.19 6.42 -6.07
N ILE A 369 30.46 7.31 -5.39
CA ILE A 369 29.99 8.59 -5.94
C ILE A 369 31.15 9.47 -6.43
N CYS A 370 32.29 9.49 -5.72
CA CYS A 370 33.46 10.28 -6.12
C CYS A 370 34.07 9.84 -7.45
N THR A 371 33.75 8.65 -7.95
CA THR A 371 34.24 8.17 -9.26
C THR A 371 33.48 8.79 -10.44
N LEU A 372 32.30 9.39 -10.20
CA LEU A 372 31.50 10.00 -11.24
C LEU A 372 32.13 11.28 -11.77
N SER A 373 32.22 11.37 -13.10
CA SER A 373 32.60 12.61 -13.78
C SER A 373 31.63 13.74 -13.42
N GLY A 374 32.17 14.88 -13.00
CA GLY A 374 31.38 16.05 -12.61
C GLY A 374 31.02 16.13 -11.12
N VAL A 375 31.31 15.09 -10.32
CA VAL A 375 31.19 15.15 -8.86
C VAL A 375 32.41 15.86 -8.25
N ARG A 376 32.14 16.78 -7.32
CA ARG A 376 33.16 17.63 -6.68
C ARG A 376 33.37 17.24 -5.23
N THR A 377 34.62 17.15 -4.80
CA THR A 377 35.01 16.88 -3.40
C THR A 377 35.73 18.08 -2.79
N GLY A 378 35.70 18.22 -1.46
CA GLY A 378 36.30 19.34 -0.76
C GLY A 378 35.52 20.65 -0.88
N ARG A 379 36.23 21.78 -1.02
CA ARG A 379 35.63 23.13 -1.01
C ARG A 379 34.95 23.45 -2.33
N ARG A 380 33.67 23.11 -2.47
CA ARG A 380 32.89 23.30 -3.73
C ARG A 380 32.78 24.76 -4.18
N ILE A 381 32.73 25.72 -3.24
CA ILE A 381 32.64 27.16 -3.53
C ILE A 381 33.86 27.71 -4.29
N GLN A 382 35.00 27.01 -4.25
CA GLN A 382 36.24 27.38 -4.95
C GLN A 382 36.40 26.63 -6.27
N GLN A 383 35.42 25.83 -6.67
CA GLN A 383 35.46 24.97 -7.85
C GLN A 383 34.39 25.39 -8.84
N LYS A 384 34.68 25.24 -10.14
CA LYS A 384 33.69 25.50 -11.20
C LYS A 384 32.45 24.62 -10.97
N PRO A 385 31.22 25.17 -11.09
CA PRO A 385 30.01 24.36 -11.05
C PRO A 385 30.00 23.32 -12.17
N THR A 386 29.72 22.07 -11.82
CA THR A 386 29.62 20.93 -12.73
C THR A 386 28.43 20.07 -12.34
N LEU A 387 27.82 19.43 -13.33
CA LEU A 387 26.81 18.39 -13.14
C LEU A 387 27.43 17.01 -13.41
N PRO A 388 26.92 15.94 -12.78
CA PRO A 388 27.30 14.58 -13.14
C PRO A 388 27.02 14.32 -14.63
N ALA A 389 27.98 13.74 -15.34
CA ALA A 389 27.89 13.57 -16.78
C ALA A 389 26.65 12.78 -17.23
N PHE A 390 26.25 11.75 -16.47
CA PHE A 390 25.09 10.91 -16.81
C PHE A 390 23.78 11.69 -16.84
N VAL A 391 23.64 12.78 -16.08
CA VAL A 391 22.41 13.60 -16.07
C VAL A 391 22.25 14.37 -17.41
N LEU A 392 23.36 14.59 -18.11
CA LEU A 392 23.40 15.29 -19.40
C LEU A 392 23.43 14.31 -20.59
N ASP A 393 23.44 13.00 -20.33
CA ASP A 393 23.42 11.97 -21.37
C ASP A 393 22.02 11.90 -21.99
N GLU A 394 21.93 11.85 -23.31
CA GLU A 394 20.65 11.74 -24.03
C GLU A 394 19.94 10.41 -23.75
N ASN A 395 20.68 9.38 -23.34
CA ASN A 395 20.13 8.07 -22.97
C ASN A 395 19.77 7.98 -21.47
N CYS A 396 19.93 9.05 -20.70
CA CYS A 396 19.51 9.08 -19.32
C CYS A 396 17.97 9.14 -19.25
N PRO A 397 17.30 8.17 -18.59
CA PRO A 397 15.86 8.15 -18.54
C PRO A 397 15.31 9.41 -17.87
N VAL A 398 14.17 9.89 -18.37
CA VAL A 398 13.49 11.09 -17.83
C VAL A 398 13.19 10.92 -16.35
N ALA A 399 12.84 9.71 -15.90
CA ALA A 399 12.63 9.42 -14.49
C ALA A 399 13.90 9.63 -13.66
N VAL A 400 15.08 9.23 -14.16
CA VAL A 400 16.36 9.43 -13.46
C VAL A 400 16.70 10.91 -13.36
N VAL A 401 16.50 11.68 -14.43
CA VAL A 401 16.70 13.14 -14.43
C VAL A 401 15.73 13.82 -13.47
N ARG A 402 14.45 13.43 -13.48
CA ARG A 402 13.42 13.93 -12.56
C ARG A 402 13.83 13.73 -11.11
N GLU A 403 14.28 12.53 -10.74
CA GLU A 403 14.71 12.22 -9.37
C GLU A 403 15.94 13.02 -8.96
N PHE A 404 16.94 13.14 -9.86
CA PHE A 404 18.11 13.97 -9.62
C PHE A 404 17.73 15.44 -9.37
N LEU A 405 16.85 16.00 -10.21
CA LEU A 405 16.36 17.37 -10.03
C LEU A 405 15.51 17.49 -8.75
N GLY A 406 14.70 16.49 -8.42
CA GLY A 406 13.94 16.42 -7.17
C GLY A 406 14.84 16.50 -5.94
N GLY A 407 15.97 15.79 -5.94
CA GLY A 407 16.98 15.92 -4.89
C GLY A 407 17.72 17.27 -4.91
N LEU A 408 18.09 17.76 -6.10
CA LEU A 408 18.80 19.03 -6.28
C LEU A 408 17.98 20.22 -5.76
N PHE A 409 16.70 20.27 -6.10
CA PHE A 409 15.78 21.32 -5.65
C PHE A 409 15.15 21.01 -4.28
N GLY A 410 15.09 19.76 -3.82
CA GLY A 410 14.65 19.43 -2.46
C GLY A 410 15.61 19.91 -1.37
N ALA A 411 16.85 20.19 -1.75
CA ALA A 411 17.92 20.71 -0.90
C ALA A 411 17.85 22.25 -0.77
N ASP A 412 18.27 22.98 -1.81
CA ASP A 412 18.33 24.46 -1.87
C ASP A 412 17.27 25.06 -2.81
N GLY A 413 16.19 24.33 -3.12
CA GLY A 413 15.15 24.79 -4.04
C GLY A 413 14.57 26.14 -3.60
N HIS A 414 14.82 27.15 -4.43
CA HIS A 414 14.24 28.47 -4.26
C HIS A 414 12.79 28.43 -4.76
N ALA A 415 11.87 28.08 -3.87
CA ALA A 415 10.45 28.22 -4.13
C ALA A 415 9.98 29.64 -3.76
N PRO A 416 9.23 30.36 -4.61
CA PRO A 416 8.57 31.58 -4.20
C PRO A 416 7.60 31.29 -3.04
N THR A 417 7.57 32.17 -2.04
CA THR A 417 6.73 31.99 -0.86
C THR A 417 5.39 32.68 -1.08
N LEU A 418 4.30 31.90 -1.08
CA LEU A 418 2.95 32.45 -1.06
C LEU A 418 2.54 32.76 0.38
N HIS A 419 2.50 34.04 0.74
CA HIS A 419 1.97 34.51 2.01
C HIS A 419 0.49 34.80 1.88
N ARG A 420 -0.37 34.09 2.63
CA ARG A 420 -1.79 34.45 2.77
C ARG A 420 -2.01 35.27 4.03
N TRP A 421 -2.38 36.53 3.86
CA TRP A 421 -2.60 37.47 4.97
C TRP A 421 -4.05 37.50 5.45
N GLY A 422 -4.97 36.88 4.70
CA GLY A 422 -6.40 36.85 5.00
C GLY A 422 -7.08 35.58 4.52
N LYS A 423 -8.42 35.60 4.57
CA LYS A 423 -9.28 34.42 4.29
C LYS A 423 -9.50 34.22 2.79
N TYR A 424 -9.32 35.27 1.99
CA TYR A 424 -9.60 35.27 0.55
C TYR A 424 -8.30 35.19 -0.26
N GLU A 425 -8.38 34.72 -1.50
CA GLU A 425 -7.20 34.57 -2.36
C GLU A 425 -6.55 35.91 -2.70
N ASP A 426 -7.35 36.97 -2.77
CA ASP A 426 -6.90 38.35 -3.02
C ASP A 426 -6.02 38.90 -1.89
N ASP A 427 -6.03 38.25 -0.71
CA ASP A 427 -5.16 38.59 0.42
C ASP A 427 -3.79 37.88 0.35
N ALA A 428 -3.47 37.19 -0.74
CA ALA A 428 -2.21 36.47 -0.91
C ALA A 428 -1.14 37.29 -1.65
N THR A 429 0.08 37.31 -1.13
CA THR A 429 1.26 37.85 -1.83
C THR A 429 2.22 36.71 -2.18
N LEU A 430 2.70 36.69 -3.42
CA LEU A 430 3.76 35.78 -3.84
C LEU A 430 5.09 36.52 -3.77
N ASP A 431 5.91 36.19 -2.79
CA ASP A 431 7.21 36.81 -2.61
C ASP A 431 8.29 36.00 -3.35
N PRO A 432 9.26 36.68 -3.99
CA PRO A 432 10.38 35.99 -4.61
C PRO A 432 11.18 35.24 -3.53
N PRO A 433 11.80 34.11 -3.88
CA PRO A 433 12.58 33.33 -2.94
C PRO A 433 13.70 34.18 -2.34
N ALA A 434 13.85 34.11 -1.02
CA ALA A 434 14.91 34.81 -0.32
C ALA A 434 16.27 34.22 -0.69
N TYR A 435 17.08 34.96 -1.45
CA TYR A 435 18.45 34.57 -1.73
C TYR A 435 19.25 34.52 -0.43
N SER A 436 19.88 33.39 -0.15
CA SER A 436 20.89 33.30 0.92
C SER A 436 22.01 34.28 0.61
N GLN A 437 22.04 35.42 1.29
CA GLN A 437 23.18 36.33 1.28
C GLN A 437 24.18 35.92 2.37
N SER A 438 24.71 34.71 2.27
CA SER A 438 25.90 34.34 3.05
C SER A 438 27.13 34.81 2.28
N THR A 439 27.67 35.98 2.65
CA THR A 439 29.02 36.44 2.31
C THR A 439 30.10 35.56 2.92
#